data_AF-A0A944CTH8-F1
#
_entry.id   AF-A0A944CTH8-F1
#
_cell.length_a   1.000
_cell.length_b   1.000
_cell.length_c   1.000
_cell.angle_alpha   90.00
_cell.angle_beta   90.00
_cell.angle_gamma   90.00
#
_symmetry.space_group_name_H-M   'P 1'
#
loop_
_entity.id
_entity.type
_entity.pdbx_description
1 polymer ?
#
loop_
_entity_poly.entity_id
_entity_poly.type
_entity_poly.pdbx_seq_one_letter_code
_entity_poly.pdbx_strand_id
1 'polypeptide(L)'
;MSLYLGQRNRNGLTDRQIEYCIEAWQVLCGDEDRILITDEANINSSRTRFVEDRNVVYLGADAYPGNNSSANSRMSVLACLAHELSHMQRFDREYRRPLDMPDILIDEAETSLNASFHIALGSKDREDLIEDARDRLIEWLDNQSQSRE
;
A
#
# COMPACT_ATOMS: atom_id res chain seq x y z
N MET A 1 -1.90 -18.37 -10.68
CA MET A 1 -0.61 -18.08 -10.03
C MET A 1 -0.24 -16.67 -10.48
N SER A 2 -0.53 -15.66 -9.66
CA SER A 2 -0.38 -14.25 -10.00
C SER A 2 1.10 -13.92 -10.23
N LEU A 3 1.46 -13.73 -11.49
CA LEU A 3 2.70 -13.11 -11.92
C LEU A 3 2.41 -11.60 -11.95
N TYR A 4 3.29 -10.78 -11.39
CA TYR A 4 3.42 -9.32 -11.61
C TYR A 4 3.12 -8.32 -10.48
N LEU A 5 2.76 -8.73 -9.27
CA LEU A 5 2.91 -7.82 -8.12
C LEU A 5 4.34 -7.92 -7.58
N GLY A 6 5.22 -7.07 -8.13
CA GLY A 6 6.64 -7.17 -7.82
C GLY A 6 6.93 -6.91 -6.34
N GLN A 7 7.97 -7.57 -5.87
CA GLN A 7 8.29 -7.70 -4.45
C GLN A 7 8.98 -6.45 -3.93
N ARG A 8 8.39 -5.82 -2.91
CA ARG A 8 8.99 -4.74 -2.12
C ARG A 8 10.13 -5.25 -1.23
N ASN A 9 10.75 -4.38 -0.43
CA ASN A 9 11.83 -4.77 0.49
C ASN A 9 11.40 -5.93 1.42
N ARG A 10 12.33 -6.83 1.72
CA ARG A 10 12.10 -7.99 2.60
C ARG A 10 12.98 -8.00 3.84
N ASN A 11 13.96 -7.12 3.91
CA ASN A 11 14.86 -7.05 5.05
C ASN A 11 14.22 -6.16 6.11
N GLY A 12 14.26 -6.58 7.37
CA GLY A 12 13.81 -5.76 8.49
C GLY A 12 14.40 -4.36 8.44
N LEU A 13 13.56 -3.36 8.73
CA LEU A 13 13.98 -1.96 8.74
C LEU A 13 14.94 -1.70 9.90
N THR A 14 15.93 -0.86 9.65
CA THR A 14 16.78 -0.27 10.70
C THR A 14 16.00 0.79 11.48
N ASP A 15 16.43 1.10 12.71
CA ASP A 15 15.79 2.13 13.53
C ASP A 15 15.64 3.48 12.80
N ARG A 16 16.68 3.89 12.06
CA ARG A 16 16.65 5.11 11.24
C ARG A 16 15.60 5.05 10.12
N GLN A 17 15.38 3.88 9.53
CA GLN A 17 14.33 3.71 8.52
C GLN A 17 12.94 3.75 9.16
N ILE A 18 12.79 3.20 10.37
CA ILE A 18 11.54 3.26 11.14
C ILE A 18 11.22 4.72 11.52
N GLU A 19 12.20 5.48 12.01
CA GLU A 19 12.06 6.91 12.30
C GLU A 19 11.57 7.68 11.06
N TYR A 20 12.19 7.43 9.90
CA TYR A 20 11.76 8.05 8.65
C TYR A 20 10.32 7.67 8.26
N CYS A 21 9.91 6.42 8.46
CA CYS A 21 8.52 6.00 8.22
C CYS A 21 7.54 6.72 9.15
N ILE A 22 7.90 6.92 10.42
CA ILE A 22 7.07 7.65 11.39
C ILE A 22 6.92 9.12 10.98
N GLU A 23 8.02 9.78 10.59
CA GLU A 23 7.98 11.16 10.08
C GLU A 23 7.13 11.26 8.80
N ALA A 24 7.30 10.33 7.86
CA ALA A 24 6.50 10.27 6.64
C ALA A 24 5.01 10.08 6.94
N TRP A 25 4.67 9.23 7.91
CA TRP A 25 3.29 9.02 8.35
C TRP A 25 2.67 10.29 8.93
N GLN A 26 3.41 11.03 9.77
CA GLN A 26 2.96 12.31 10.31
C GLN A 26 2.72 13.35 9.21
N VAL A 27 3.59 13.41 8.21
CA VAL A 27 3.41 14.29 7.04
C VAL A 27 2.13 13.95 6.26
N LEU A 28 1.79 12.67 6.15
CA LEU A 28 0.57 12.23 5.46
C LEU A 28 -0.69 12.54 6.27
N CYS A 29 -0.67 12.27 7.58
CA CYS A 29 -1.87 12.40 8.41
C CYS A 29 -2.16 13.85 8.83
N GLY A 30 -1.15 14.73 8.83
CA GLY A 30 -1.31 16.10 9.30
C GLY A 30 -1.77 16.12 10.77
N ASP A 31 -2.90 16.77 11.04
CA ASP A 31 -3.49 16.87 12.38
C ASP A 31 -4.38 15.67 12.75
N GLU A 32 -4.59 14.71 11.83
CA GLU A 32 -5.42 13.54 12.10
C GLU A 32 -4.69 12.55 13.01
N ASP A 33 -5.37 12.11 14.07
CA ASP A 33 -4.86 11.10 15.00
C ASP A 33 -4.96 9.69 14.39
N ARG A 34 -3.94 9.33 13.60
CA ARG A 34 -3.86 8.07 12.85
C ARG A 34 -2.74 7.21 13.39
N ILE A 35 -3.05 5.99 13.81
CA ILE A 35 -2.11 5.11 14.50
C ILE A 35 -1.27 4.30 13.50
N LEU A 36 0.05 4.44 13.61
CA LEU A 36 1.04 3.57 12.98
C LEU A 36 1.74 2.71 14.04
N ILE A 37 1.59 1.39 13.96
CA ILE A 37 2.22 0.42 14.87
C ILE A 37 3.52 -0.08 14.23
N THR A 38 4.64 0.03 14.95
CA THR A 38 5.98 -0.28 14.42
C THR A 38 6.56 -1.62 14.88
N ASP A 39 5.80 -2.41 15.65
CA ASP A 39 6.27 -3.63 16.33
C ASP A 39 6.84 -4.69 15.35
N GLU A 40 6.41 -4.69 14.11
CA GLU A 40 6.82 -5.66 13.09
C GLU A 40 7.87 -5.12 12.11
N ALA A 41 8.24 -3.84 12.21
CA ALA A 41 9.02 -3.16 11.17
C ALA A 41 10.45 -3.73 11.01
N ASN A 42 11.04 -4.25 12.09
CA ASN A 42 12.36 -4.87 12.09
C ASN A 42 12.34 -6.36 11.67
N ILE A 43 11.16 -6.95 11.45
CA ILE A 43 11.02 -8.37 11.12
C ILE A 43 11.19 -8.54 9.61
N ASN A 44 12.02 -9.50 9.19
CA ASN A 44 12.16 -9.83 7.77
C ASN A 44 10.82 -10.26 7.17
N SER A 45 10.51 -9.76 5.98
CA SER A 45 9.29 -10.04 5.21
C SER A 45 7.98 -9.66 5.90
N SER A 46 8.01 -8.81 6.94
CA SER A 46 6.80 -8.24 7.50
C SER A 46 6.12 -7.28 6.51
N ARG A 47 4.80 -7.17 6.64
CA ARG A 47 3.96 -6.43 5.71
C ARG A 47 3.35 -5.18 6.32
N THR A 48 3.49 -4.09 5.60
CA THR A 48 2.82 -2.82 5.82
C THR A 48 1.38 -3.00 5.39
N ARG A 49 0.46 -2.76 6.31
CA ARG A 49 -0.96 -3.09 6.07
C ARG A 49 -1.88 -2.32 7.00
N PHE A 50 -3.00 -1.88 6.44
CA PHE A 50 -4.16 -1.46 7.20
C PHE A 50 -4.94 -2.66 7.75
N VAL A 51 -5.34 -2.53 9.02
CA VAL A 51 -6.02 -3.55 9.82
C VAL A 51 -7.35 -2.97 10.33
N GLU A 52 -8.44 -3.38 9.68
CA GLU A 52 -9.80 -2.82 9.85
C GLU A 52 -10.39 -2.97 11.25
N ASP A 53 -10.17 -4.10 11.93
CA ASP A 53 -10.76 -4.38 13.24
C ASP A 53 -10.25 -3.43 14.35
N ARG A 54 -9.07 -2.85 14.14
CA ARG A 54 -8.40 -1.94 15.07
C ARG A 54 -8.32 -0.50 14.54
N ASN A 55 -8.61 -0.30 13.25
CA ASN A 55 -8.42 0.96 12.54
C ASN A 55 -6.97 1.50 12.66
N VAL A 56 -5.99 0.63 12.41
CA VAL A 56 -4.55 0.97 12.52
C VAL A 56 -3.77 0.49 11.30
N VAL A 57 -2.62 1.11 11.04
CA VAL A 57 -1.62 0.58 10.09
C VAL A 57 -0.50 -0.08 10.88
N TYR A 58 -0.15 -1.31 10.51
CA TYR A 58 1.10 -1.92 10.93
C TYR A 58 2.19 -1.58 9.91
N LEU A 59 3.34 -1.13 10.37
CA LEU A 59 4.52 -0.89 9.55
C LEU A 59 5.30 -2.19 9.38
N GLY A 60 5.58 -2.57 8.14
CA GLY A 60 6.40 -3.72 7.79
C GLY A 60 7.70 -3.35 7.08
N ALA A 61 8.57 -4.34 6.90
CA ALA A 61 9.79 -4.25 6.11
C ALA A 61 9.52 -3.80 4.67
N ASP A 62 8.39 -4.22 4.10
CA ASP A 62 7.99 -3.84 2.77
C ASP A 62 7.53 -2.38 2.64
N ALA A 63 7.52 -1.56 3.70
CA ALA A 63 7.32 -0.12 3.54
C ALA A 63 8.40 0.50 2.64
N TYR A 64 9.60 -0.09 2.59
CA TYR A 64 10.68 0.33 1.71
C TYR A 64 10.58 -0.29 0.29
N PRO A 65 11.02 0.45 -0.74
CA PRO A 65 11.10 -0.08 -2.10
C PRO A 65 11.93 -1.36 -2.20
N GLY A 66 11.55 -2.24 -3.13
CA GLY A 66 12.33 -3.41 -3.52
C GLY A 66 13.26 -3.13 -4.70
N ASN A 67 13.99 -4.17 -5.14
CA ASN A 67 15.00 -4.05 -6.19
C ASN A 67 14.48 -4.35 -7.61
N ASN A 68 13.17 -4.53 -7.80
CA ASN A 68 12.61 -4.82 -9.13
C ASN A 68 11.89 -3.62 -9.75
N SER A 69 11.55 -3.76 -11.03
CA SER A 69 11.02 -2.69 -11.86
C SER A 69 9.50 -2.59 -11.87
N SER A 70 8.76 -3.34 -11.04
CA SER A 70 7.29 -3.17 -10.96
C SER A 70 6.93 -1.87 -10.26
N ALA A 71 5.75 -1.31 -10.55
CA ALA A 71 5.24 -0.13 -9.87
C ALA A 71 5.19 -0.33 -8.35
N ASN A 72 4.59 -1.43 -7.90
CA ASN A 72 4.56 -1.83 -6.49
C ASN A 72 5.95 -1.85 -5.84
N SER A 73 6.98 -2.38 -6.51
CA SER A 73 8.33 -2.45 -5.94
C SER A 73 9.02 -1.10 -5.88
N ARG A 74 8.74 -0.19 -6.80
CA ARG A 74 9.42 1.12 -6.88
C ARG A 74 8.81 2.16 -5.94
N MET A 75 7.54 2.00 -5.57
CA MET A 75 6.82 2.93 -4.69
C MET A 75 7.67 3.31 -3.48
N SER A 76 7.84 4.62 -3.25
CA SER A 76 8.53 5.14 -2.08
C SER A 76 7.81 4.77 -0.78
N VAL A 77 8.48 5.04 0.36
CA VAL A 77 7.84 4.92 1.68
C VAL A 77 6.60 5.82 1.76
N LEU A 78 6.68 7.05 1.23
CA LEU A 78 5.58 8.00 1.30
C LEU A 78 4.37 7.52 0.46
N ALA A 79 4.62 6.98 -0.73
CA ALA A 79 3.57 6.40 -1.58
C ALA A 79 2.93 5.16 -0.94
N CYS A 80 3.74 4.25 -0.40
CA CYS A 80 3.26 3.05 0.28
C CYS A 80 2.41 3.38 1.51
N LEU A 81 2.85 4.33 2.33
CA LEU A 81 2.07 4.77 3.49
C LEU A 81 0.80 5.53 3.09
N ALA A 82 0.84 6.33 2.01
CA ALA A 82 -0.36 7.00 1.48
C ALA A 82 -1.41 6.00 0.97
N HIS A 83 -0.97 4.85 0.43
CA HIS A 83 -1.84 3.72 0.07
C HIS A 83 -2.56 3.18 1.30
N GLU A 84 -1.84 2.84 2.37
CA GLU A 84 -2.47 2.34 3.60
C GLU A 84 -3.38 3.38 4.28
N LEU A 85 -3.01 4.65 4.27
CA LEU A 85 -3.88 5.73 4.74
C LEU A 85 -5.18 5.81 3.93
N SER A 86 -5.10 5.57 2.62
CA SER A 86 -6.29 5.58 1.74
C SER A 86 -7.25 4.43 2.07
N HIS A 87 -6.75 3.25 2.45
CA HIS A 87 -7.62 2.19 2.98
C HIS A 87 -8.35 2.65 4.25
N MET A 88 -7.64 3.32 5.16
CA MET A 88 -8.23 3.83 6.39
C MET A 88 -9.29 4.92 6.12
N GLN A 89 -9.03 5.84 5.20
CA GLN A 89 -9.99 6.88 4.81
C GLN A 89 -11.24 6.30 4.12
N ARG A 90 -11.07 5.22 3.34
CA ARG A 90 -12.18 4.47 2.74
C ARG A 90 -13.03 3.80 3.82
N PHE A 91 -12.38 3.23 4.83
CA PHE A 91 -13.02 2.63 5.98
C PHE A 91 -13.83 3.63 6.82
N ASP A 92 -13.33 4.84 7.03
CA ASP A 92 -14.06 5.91 7.73
C ASP A 92 -15.37 6.31 7.03
N ARG A 93 -15.43 6.09 5.71
CA ARG A 93 -16.64 6.27 4.89
C ARG A 93 -17.56 5.04 4.90
N GLU A 94 -17.31 4.09 5.80
CA GLU A 94 -18.03 2.83 6.01
C GLU A 94 -17.92 1.81 4.86
N TYR A 95 -16.97 2.00 3.94
CA TYR A 95 -16.67 1.01 2.90
C TYR A 95 -15.71 -0.05 3.43
N ARG A 96 -16.18 -1.29 3.50
CA ARG A 96 -15.37 -2.45 3.88
C ARG A 96 -14.60 -2.99 2.68
N ARG A 97 -13.44 -3.59 2.92
CA ARG A 97 -12.68 -4.23 1.84
C ARG A 97 -13.27 -5.60 1.48
N PRO A 98 -13.31 -5.95 0.19
CA PRO A 98 -13.54 -7.34 -0.22
C PRO A 98 -12.39 -8.23 0.29
N LEU A 99 -12.71 -9.47 0.67
CA LEU A 99 -11.74 -10.44 1.19
C LEU A 99 -11.41 -11.56 0.21
N ASP A 100 -12.10 -11.60 -0.92
CA ASP A 100 -11.97 -12.66 -1.91
C ASP A 100 -11.40 -12.13 -3.22
N MET A 101 -10.61 -12.98 -3.88
CA MET A 101 -10.19 -12.73 -5.26
C MET A 101 -11.38 -12.96 -6.22
N PRO A 102 -11.48 -12.20 -7.32
CA PRO A 102 -10.53 -11.18 -7.74
C PRO A 102 -10.82 -9.79 -7.14
N ASP A 103 -11.92 -9.58 -6.42
CA ASP A 103 -12.40 -8.25 -6.02
C ASP A 103 -11.46 -7.47 -5.11
N ILE A 104 -10.57 -8.15 -4.35
CA ILE A 104 -9.43 -7.51 -3.69
C ILE A 104 -8.64 -6.60 -4.65
N LEU A 105 -8.46 -7.00 -5.90
CA LEU A 105 -7.70 -6.23 -6.89
C LEU A 105 -8.37 -4.89 -7.23
N ILE A 106 -9.71 -4.82 -7.20
CA ILE A 106 -10.43 -3.55 -7.41
C ILE A 106 -10.20 -2.62 -6.22
N ASP A 107 -10.29 -3.14 -5.00
CA ASP A 107 -10.06 -2.34 -3.79
C ASP A 107 -8.63 -1.79 -3.72
N GLU A 108 -7.63 -2.62 -4.02
CA GLU A 108 -6.23 -2.21 -4.09
C GLU A 108 -6.01 -1.15 -5.18
N ALA A 109 -6.64 -1.31 -6.35
CA ALA A 109 -6.56 -0.32 -7.43
C ALA A 109 -7.21 1.02 -7.08
N GLU A 110 -8.42 0.98 -6.50
CA GLU A 110 -9.11 2.18 -6.00
C GLU A 110 -8.25 2.90 -4.96
N THR A 111 -7.67 2.14 -4.04
CA THR A 111 -6.83 2.65 -2.96
C THR A 111 -5.60 3.36 -3.50
N SER A 112 -4.87 2.74 -4.45
CA SER A 112 -3.72 3.37 -5.09
C SER A 112 -4.11 4.64 -5.86
N LEU A 113 -5.24 4.63 -6.58
CA LEU A 113 -5.74 5.82 -7.27
C LEU A 113 -6.06 6.94 -6.28
N ASN A 114 -6.76 6.64 -5.19
CA ASN A 114 -7.09 7.63 -4.17
C ASN A 114 -5.82 8.20 -3.52
N ALA A 115 -4.86 7.34 -3.17
CA ALA A 115 -3.57 7.73 -2.61
C ALA A 115 -2.80 8.68 -3.54
N SER A 116 -2.89 8.48 -4.86
CA SER A 116 -2.18 9.32 -5.85
C SER A 116 -2.60 10.80 -5.84
N PHE A 117 -3.76 11.13 -5.26
CA PHE A 117 -4.19 12.52 -5.11
C PHE A 117 -3.63 13.20 -3.85
N HIS A 118 -2.92 12.47 -2.99
CA HIS A 118 -2.41 13.02 -1.75
C HIS A 118 -1.38 14.13 -2.00
N ILE A 119 -1.57 15.28 -1.33
CA ILE A 119 -0.83 16.52 -1.62
C ILE A 119 0.68 16.42 -1.35
N ALA A 120 1.07 15.57 -0.41
CA ALA A 120 2.48 15.36 -0.04
C ALA A 120 3.27 14.57 -1.11
N LEU A 121 2.60 13.92 -2.06
CA LEU A 121 3.24 13.06 -3.05
C LEU A 121 3.80 13.86 -4.23
N GLY A 122 5.05 13.53 -4.62
CA GLY A 122 5.69 14.04 -5.82
C GLY A 122 5.18 13.35 -7.10
N SER A 123 5.56 13.86 -8.27
CA SER A 123 5.10 13.32 -9.56
C SER A 123 5.41 11.83 -9.73
N LYS A 124 6.58 11.37 -9.27
CA LYS A 124 6.98 9.98 -9.40
C LYS A 124 6.15 9.03 -8.52
N ASP A 125 5.86 9.42 -7.29
CA ASP A 125 5.01 8.64 -6.39
C ASP A 125 3.62 8.43 -6.99
N ARG A 126 3.05 9.50 -7.56
CA ARG A 126 1.74 9.44 -8.22
C ARG A 126 1.75 8.53 -9.43
N GLU A 127 2.79 8.61 -10.26
CA GLU A 127 2.98 7.72 -11.40
C GLU A 127 3.04 6.25 -10.96
N ASP A 128 3.84 5.93 -9.93
CA ASP A 128 3.95 4.56 -9.42
C ASP A 128 2.62 4.04 -8.85
N LEU A 129 1.84 4.87 -8.15
CA LEU A 129 0.50 4.49 -7.68
C LEU A 129 -0.51 4.28 -8.82
N ILE A 130 -0.47 5.14 -9.85
CA ILE A 130 -1.33 4.98 -11.04
C ILE A 130 -0.97 3.70 -11.80
N GLU A 131 0.33 3.41 -11.95
CA GLU A 131 0.77 2.17 -12.59
C GLU A 131 0.39 0.94 -11.78
N ASP A 132 0.48 0.99 -10.44
CA ASP A 132 0.03 -0.13 -9.60
C ASP A 132 -1.48 -0.37 -9.78
N ALA A 133 -2.29 0.68 -9.71
CA ALA A 133 -3.72 0.57 -9.96
C ALA A 133 -4.04 -0.02 -11.33
N ARG A 134 -3.33 0.40 -12.38
CA ARG A 134 -3.46 -0.17 -13.73
C ARG A 134 -3.15 -1.66 -13.72
N ASP A 135 -2.03 -2.05 -13.13
CA ASP A 135 -1.56 -3.44 -13.13
C ASP A 135 -2.55 -4.36 -12.37
N ARG A 136 -3.12 -3.89 -11.26
CA ARG A 136 -4.20 -4.59 -10.52
C ARG A 136 -5.48 -4.76 -11.35
N LEU A 137 -5.90 -3.73 -12.08
CA LEU A 137 -7.10 -3.80 -12.93
C LEU A 137 -6.91 -4.74 -14.12
N ILE A 138 -5.71 -4.76 -14.72
CA ILE A 138 -5.35 -5.74 -15.76
C ILE A 138 -5.47 -7.15 -15.18
N GLU A 139 -4.88 -7.40 -14.01
CA GLU A 139 -4.96 -8.71 -13.35
C GLU A 139 -6.42 -9.10 -13.04
N TRP A 140 -7.25 -8.16 -12.61
CA TRP A 140 -8.67 -8.41 -12.36
C TRP A 140 -9.40 -8.87 -13.64
N LEU A 141 -9.17 -8.18 -14.77
CA LEU A 141 -9.77 -8.52 -16.06
C LEU A 141 -9.33 -9.90 -16.56
N ASP A 142 -8.07 -10.26 -16.34
CA ASP A 142 -7.54 -11.58 -16.70
C ASP A 142 -8.21 -12.70 -15.88
N ASN A 143 -8.42 -12.49 -14.57
CA ASN A 143 -9.12 -13.44 -13.71
C ASN A 143 -10.61 -13.61 -14.11
N GLN A 144 -11.27 -12.54 -14.53
CA GLN A 144 -12.65 -12.60 -15.04
C GLN A 144 -12.75 -13.41 -16.34
N SER A 145 -11.75 -13.29 -17.21
CA SER A 145 -11.72 -14.01 -18.49
C SER A 145 -11.53 -15.51 -18.28
N GLN A 146 -10.64 -15.91 -17.35
CA GLN A 146 -10.40 -17.31 -17.00
C GLN A 146 -11.60 -17.98 -16.32
N SER A 147 -12.44 -17.22 -15.61
CA SER A 147 -13.62 -17.74 -14.93
C SER A 147 -14.81 -17.98 -15.87
N ARG A 148 -14.71 -17.56 -17.14
CA ARG A 148 -15.77 -17.68 -18.16
C ARG A 148 -15.50 -18.80 -19.17
N GLU A 149 -14.35 -19.46 -19.09
CA GLU A 149 -13.99 -20.68 -19.83
C GLU A 149 -14.31 -21.93 -19.01
#